data_AF-A0A0W0YGY9-F1
#
_entry.id   AF-A0A0W0YGY9-F1
#
_cell.length_a   1.000
_cell.length_b   1.000
_cell.length_c   1.000
_cell.angle_alpha   90.00
_cell.angle_beta   90.00
_cell.angle_gamma   90.00
#
_symmetry.space_group_name_H-M   'P 1'
#
loop_
_entity.id
_entity.type
_entity.pdbx_description
1 polymer ?
#
loop_
_entity_poly.entity_id
_entity_poly.type
_entity_poly.pdbx_seq_one_letter_code
_entity_poly.pdbx_strand_id
1 'polypeptide(L)'
;MLLCPCGSQNTYDRCCGLYLDSHKLPQTPEQLMRSRYTAYSLGKIEYIKSTMKGKALIGFNEFEATQWAKGVKWIDLKVINSDTPTAEKGFVEFAARFSEHNQIKIIHELSEFHKENGRWYYVCGVHKPNLSKIPKPQVARNAPCPCGSGKKFKNCHAK
;
A
#
# COMPACT_ATOMS: atom_id res chain seq x y z
N MET A 1 17.24 1.41 12.61
CA MET A 1 15.86 0.91 12.37
C MET A 1 15.30 1.60 11.15
N LEU A 2 14.74 0.85 10.20
CA LEU A 2 14.12 1.42 9.00
C LEU A 2 12.67 1.81 9.30
N LEU A 3 12.22 2.96 8.79
CA LEU A 3 10.81 3.35 8.86
C LEU A 3 9.96 2.38 8.04
N CYS A 4 8.72 2.16 8.48
CA CYS A 4 7.80 1.27 7.79
C CYS A 4 7.36 1.87 6.44
N PRO A 5 7.41 1.11 5.33
CA PRO A 5 7.02 1.59 4.00
C PRO A 5 5.59 2.14 3.92
N CYS A 6 4.67 1.65 4.77
CA CYS A 6 3.27 2.09 4.79
C CYS A 6 3.03 3.55 5.22
N GLY A 7 4.08 4.32 5.54
CA GLY A 7 3.97 5.75 5.85
C GLY A 7 3.46 6.08 7.25
N SER A 8 3.46 5.13 8.18
CA SER A 8 2.94 5.30 9.56
C SER A 8 3.90 6.03 10.52
N GLN A 9 5.08 6.48 10.05
CA GLN A 9 6.18 7.03 10.85
C GLN A 9 6.76 6.11 11.94
N ASN A 10 6.17 4.93 12.15
CA ASN A 10 6.71 3.90 13.02
C ASN A 10 7.85 3.14 12.33
N THR A 11 8.72 2.52 13.13
CA THR A 11 9.69 1.56 12.61
C THR A 11 8.98 0.31 12.10
N TYR A 12 9.60 -0.38 11.14
CA TYR A 12 9.03 -1.57 10.52
C TYR A 12 8.60 -2.63 11.55
N ASP A 13 9.47 -2.95 12.51
CA ASP A 13 9.27 -3.93 13.57
C ASP A 13 8.11 -3.61 14.51
N ARG A 14 7.82 -2.31 14.71
CA ARG A 14 6.69 -1.81 15.53
C ARG A 14 5.43 -1.54 14.71
N CYS A 15 5.45 -1.81 13.42
CA CYS A 15 4.33 -1.55 12.52
C CYS A 15 3.98 -2.79 11.70
N CYS A 16 4.34 -2.85 10.41
CA CYS A 16 3.92 -3.95 9.55
C CYS A 16 4.71 -5.25 9.79
N GLY A 17 5.92 -5.16 10.37
CA GLY A 17 6.69 -6.34 10.79
C GLY A 17 5.94 -7.20 11.82
N LEU A 18 5.09 -6.60 12.66
CA LEU A 18 4.23 -7.34 13.59
C LEU A 18 3.33 -8.37 12.88
N TYR A 19 2.85 -8.04 11.68
CA TYR A 19 1.93 -8.89 10.92
C TYR A 19 2.65 -9.75 9.89
N LEU A 20 3.72 -9.20 9.29
CA LEU A 20 4.47 -9.86 8.22
C LEU A 20 5.48 -10.88 8.75
N ASP A 21 6.08 -10.63 9.92
CA ASP A 21 7.17 -11.46 10.47
C ASP A 21 6.79 -12.11 11.79
N SER A 22 6.08 -11.39 12.66
CA SER A 22 5.64 -11.92 13.96
C SER A 22 4.26 -12.59 13.92
N HIS A 23 3.66 -12.70 12.73
CA HIS A 23 2.36 -13.35 12.50
C HIS A 23 1.21 -12.88 13.40
N LYS A 24 1.28 -11.66 13.95
CA LYS A 24 0.12 -11.05 14.62
C LYS A 24 -0.97 -10.78 13.60
N LEU A 25 -2.21 -10.70 14.07
CA LEU A 25 -3.35 -10.36 13.23
C LEU A 25 -3.60 -8.85 13.24
N PRO A 26 -3.76 -8.20 12.08
CA PRO A 26 -4.29 -6.84 12.02
C PRO A 26 -5.64 -6.76 12.73
N GLN A 27 -5.84 -5.74 13.56
CA GLN A 27 -7.06 -5.53 14.34
C GLN A 27 -8.07 -4.65 13.62
N THR A 28 -7.60 -3.82 12.67
CA THR A 28 -8.44 -2.93 11.85
C THR A 28 -8.24 -3.19 10.36
N PRO A 29 -9.22 -2.86 9.51
CA PRO A 29 -9.05 -2.96 8.06
C PRO A 29 -7.90 -2.08 7.55
N GLU A 30 -7.67 -0.89 8.13
CA GLU A 30 -6.54 -0.03 7.79
C GLU A 30 -5.19 -0.70 8.07
N GLN A 31 -5.04 -1.36 9.24
CA GLN A 31 -3.81 -2.08 9.57
C GLN A 31 -3.54 -3.18 8.55
N LEU A 32 -4.58 -3.91 8.14
CA LEU A 32 -4.45 -4.92 7.09
C LEU A 32 -4.05 -4.27 5.76
N MET A 33 -4.72 -3.20 5.33
CA MET A 33 -4.41 -2.48 4.09
C MET A 33 -2.94 -2.01 4.06
N ARG A 34 -2.46 -1.36 5.13
CA ARG A 34 -1.07 -0.91 5.27
C ARG A 34 -0.06 -2.06 5.25
N SER A 35 -0.38 -3.17 5.91
CA SER A 35 0.47 -4.36 5.90
C SER A 35 0.55 -5.02 4.52
N ARG A 36 -0.57 -5.06 3.77
CA ARG A 36 -0.61 -5.54 2.38
C ARG A 36 0.21 -4.65 1.44
N TYR A 37 0.10 -3.32 1.56
CA TYR A 37 0.98 -2.41 0.83
C TYR A 37 2.46 -2.70 1.12
N THR A 38 2.80 -2.87 2.40
CA THR A 38 4.18 -3.16 2.80
C THR A 38 4.64 -4.51 2.26
N ALA A 39 3.78 -5.52 2.25
CA ALA A 39 4.08 -6.82 1.66
C ALA A 39 4.39 -6.72 0.17
N TYR A 40 3.62 -5.95 -0.62
CA TYR A 40 3.97 -5.69 -2.02
C TYR A 40 5.30 -4.96 -2.16
N SER A 41 5.58 -3.97 -1.30
CA SER A 41 6.85 -3.23 -1.33
C SER A 41 8.09 -4.07 -1.02
N LEU A 42 7.90 -5.17 -0.29
CA LEU A 42 8.95 -6.11 0.11
C LEU A 42 8.91 -7.42 -0.69
N GLY A 43 8.00 -7.57 -1.67
CA GLY A 43 7.82 -8.81 -2.43
C GLY A 43 7.29 -10.01 -1.62
N LYS A 44 6.65 -9.79 -0.47
CA LYS A 44 6.08 -10.83 0.40
C LYS A 44 4.70 -11.29 -0.09
N ILE A 45 4.65 -11.90 -1.28
CA ILE A 45 3.40 -12.23 -1.99
C ILE A 45 2.55 -13.30 -1.27
N GLU A 46 3.16 -14.21 -0.54
CA GLU A 46 2.43 -15.20 0.27
C GLU A 46 1.51 -14.52 1.30
N TYR A 47 1.93 -13.40 1.89
CA TYR A 47 1.09 -12.61 2.80
C TYR A 47 -0.12 -12.01 2.06
N ILE A 48 0.07 -11.54 0.83
CA ILE A 48 -1.01 -11.00 -0.01
C ILE A 48 -2.07 -12.08 -0.26
N LYS A 49 -1.63 -13.28 -0.65
CA LYS A 49 -2.51 -14.43 -0.90
C LYS A 49 -3.26 -14.85 0.36
N SER A 50 -2.55 -15.01 1.48
CA SER A 50 -3.14 -15.47 2.75
C SER A 50 -4.10 -14.47 3.41
N THR A 51 -4.09 -13.21 2.99
CA THR A 51 -4.98 -12.15 3.50
C THR A 51 -6.04 -11.70 2.49
N MET A 52 -6.32 -12.54 1.49
CA MET A 52 -7.32 -12.31 0.46
C MET A 52 -8.41 -13.40 0.50
N LYS A 53 -9.64 -13.06 0.13
CA LYS A 53 -10.77 -14.00 0.05
C LYS A 53 -11.70 -13.74 -1.12
N GLY A 54 -12.62 -14.67 -1.34
CA GLY A 54 -13.69 -14.55 -2.33
C GLY A 54 -13.17 -14.41 -3.76
N LYS A 55 -13.83 -13.56 -4.55
CA LYS A 55 -13.48 -13.34 -5.96
C LYS A 55 -12.06 -12.83 -6.15
N ALA A 56 -11.56 -11.99 -5.24
CA ALA A 56 -10.19 -11.50 -5.31
C ALA A 56 -9.18 -12.65 -5.27
N LEU A 57 -9.37 -13.63 -4.37
CA LEU A 57 -8.48 -14.78 -4.26
C LEU A 57 -8.56 -15.70 -5.48
N ILE A 58 -9.77 -15.94 -5.99
CA ILE A 58 -9.98 -16.78 -7.19
C ILE A 58 -9.28 -16.19 -8.41
N GLY A 59 -9.32 -14.86 -8.57
CA GLY A 59 -8.64 -14.15 -9.66
C GLY A 59 -7.16 -13.86 -9.41
N PHE A 60 -6.59 -14.29 -8.28
CA PHE A 60 -5.23 -13.94 -7.92
C PHE A 60 -4.19 -14.88 -8.54
N ASN A 61 -3.37 -14.34 -9.43
CA ASN A 61 -2.19 -15.03 -9.97
C ASN A 61 -0.93 -14.63 -9.19
N GLU A 62 -0.42 -15.56 -8.39
CA GLU A 62 0.76 -15.35 -7.54
C GLU A 62 2.04 -15.08 -8.34
N PHE A 63 2.19 -15.72 -9.50
CA PHE A 63 3.34 -15.50 -10.38
C PHE A 63 3.33 -14.08 -10.94
N GLU A 64 2.20 -13.66 -11.51
CA GLU A 64 2.04 -12.29 -12.04
C GLU A 64 2.20 -11.23 -10.96
N ALA A 65 1.61 -11.42 -9.78
CA ALA A 65 1.77 -10.52 -8.64
C ALA A 65 3.24 -10.40 -8.21
N THR A 66 3.99 -11.50 -8.24
CA THR A 66 5.43 -11.53 -7.94
C THR A 66 6.23 -10.77 -8.98
N GLN A 67 5.96 -10.99 -10.27
CA GLN A 67 6.64 -10.27 -11.35
C GLN A 67 6.37 -8.76 -11.28
N TRP A 68 5.11 -8.39 -11.05
CA TRP A 68 4.71 -7.01 -10.90
C TRP A 68 5.39 -6.34 -9.70
N ALA A 69 5.38 -6.98 -8.52
CA ALA A 69 6.04 -6.44 -7.33
C ALA A 69 7.55 -6.23 -7.51
N LYS A 70 8.21 -7.03 -8.36
CA LYS A 70 9.63 -6.84 -8.72
C LYS A 70 9.83 -5.72 -9.76
N GLY A 71 8.87 -5.52 -10.65
CA GLY A 71 8.92 -4.51 -11.72
C GLY A 71 8.53 -3.10 -11.29
N VAL A 72 7.91 -2.94 -10.12
CA VAL A 72 7.51 -1.64 -9.59
C VAL A 72 8.34 -1.21 -8.38
N LYS A 73 8.62 0.08 -8.31
CA LYS A 73 9.18 0.71 -7.11
C LYS A 73 8.11 1.48 -6.38
N TRP A 74 7.67 0.97 -5.24
CA TRP A 74 6.74 1.66 -4.36
C TRP A 74 7.36 2.94 -3.78
N ILE A 75 6.60 4.03 -3.80
CA ILE A 75 7.04 5.37 -3.37
C ILE A 75 6.44 5.70 -2.02
N ASP A 76 5.12 5.72 -1.93
CA ASP A 76 4.40 5.95 -0.67
C ASP A 76 2.96 5.41 -0.70
N LEU A 77 2.35 5.47 0.47
CA LEU A 77 0.95 5.15 0.71
C LEU A 77 0.30 6.30 1.47
N LYS A 78 -0.85 6.76 0.98
CA LYS A 78 -1.75 7.67 1.69
C LYS A 78 -3.08 6.98 1.92
N VAL A 79 -3.42 6.70 3.18
CA VAL A 79 -4.79 6.34 3.55
C VAL A 79 -5.61 7.63 3.60
N ILE A 80 -6.69 7.68 2.83
CA ILE A 80 -7.59 8.84 2.68
C ILE A 80 -8.71 8.74 3.71
N ASN A 81 -9.32 7.57 3.81
CA ASN A 81 -10.37 7.27 4.77
C ASN A 81 -10.30 5.80 5.20
N SER A 82 -10.70 5.52 6.42
CA SER A 82 -10.90 4.16 6.91
C SER A 82 -12.18 4.14 7.75
N ASP A 83 -13.11 3.28 7.37
CA ASP A 83 -14.38 3.14 8.03
C ASP A 83 -14.64 1.67 8.39
N THR A 84 -15.40 1.44 9.44
CA THR A 84 -15.75 0.10 9.95
C THR A 84 -17.20 0.12 10.39
N PRO A 85 -18.16 0.10 9.44
CA PRO A 85 -19.58 0.25 9.74
C PRO A 85 -20.15 -0.90 10.58
N THR A 86 -19.51 -2.06 10.55
CA THR A 86 -19.83 -3.19 11.45
C THR A 86 -18.55 -3.83 11.98
N ALA A 87 -18.66 -4.64 13.03
CA ALA A 87 -17.52 -5.37 13.58
C ALA A 87 -16.85 -6.34 12.57
N GLU A 88 -17.57 -6.71 11.51
CA GLU A 88 -17.17 -7.71 10.53
C GLU A 88 -16.96 -7.14 9.12
N LYS A 89 -17.23 -5.85 8.90
CA LYS A 89 -17.11 -5.21 7.59
C LYS A 89 -16.43 -3.85 7.72
N GLY A 90 -15.43 -3.62 6.89
CA GLY A 90 -14.63 -2.40 6.88
C GLY A 90 -14.27 -1.97 5.47
N PHE A 91 -13.95 -0.69 5.33
CA PHE A 91 -13.59 -0.07 4.07
C PHE A 91 -12.38 0.83 4.25
N VAL A 92 -11.46 0.81 3.29
CA VAL A 92 -10.29 1.70 3.30
C VAL A 92 -10.14 2.34 1.94
N GLU A 93 -10.22 3.66 1.90
CA GLU A 93 -9.87 4.44 0.73
C GLU A 93 -8.40 4.86 0.83
N PHE A 94 -7.62 4.59 -0.21
CA PHE A 94 -6.20 4.92 -0.21
C PHE A 94 -5.70 5.31 -1.60
N ALA A 95 -4.59 6.04 -1.63
CA ALA A 95 -3.79 6.30 -2.80
C ALA A 95 -2.37 5.75 -2.59
N ALA A 96 -1.94 4.83 -3.45
CA ALA A 96 -0.60 4.26 -3.42
C ALA A 96 0.16 4.70 -4.67
N ARG A 97 1.33 5.32 -4.49
CA ARG A 97 2.18 5.76 -5.60
C ARG A 97 3.33 4.80 -5.82
N PHE A 98 3.59 4.49 -7.08
CA PHE A 98 4.69 3.63 -7.49
C PHE A 98 5.29 4.11 -8.81
N SER A 99 6.54 3.75 -9.05
CA SER A 99 7.21 3.96 -10.32
C SER A 99 7.29 2.64 -11.08
N GLU A 100 6.86 2.65 -12.33
CA GLU A 100 6.94 1.53 -13.25
C GLU A 100 7.45 2.07 -14.58
N HIS A 101 8.52 1.50 -15.14
CA HIS A 101 9.16 2.00 -16.37
C HIS A 101 9.47 3.51 -16.33
N ASN A 102 9.99 4.01 -15.20
CA ASN A 102 10.28 5.43 -14.93
C ASN A 102 9.06 6.37 -14.97
N GLN A 103 7.83 5.85 -15.01
CA GLN A 103 6.61 6.64 -14.91
C GLN A 103 6.01 6.50 -13.52
N ILE A 104 5.62 7.61 -12.91
CA ILE A 104 4.89 7.60 -11.63
C ILE A 104 3.42 7.33 -11.91
N LYS A 105 2.91 6.24 -11.35
CA LYS A 105 1.50 5.84 -11.40
C LYS A 105 0.89 5.88 -10.00
N ILE A 106 -0.43 5.97 -9.96
CA ILE A 106 -1.21 6.03 -8.72
C ILE A 106 -2.32 4.99 -8.81
N ILE A 107 -2.42 4.14 -7.79
CA ILE A 107 -3.61 3.35 -7.51
C ILE A 107 -4.41 4.13 -6.49
N HIS A 108 -5.60 4.61 -6.88
CA HIS A 108 -6.58 5.18 -5.96
C HIS A 108 -7.77 4.23 -5.89
N GLU A 109 -7.98 3.64 -4.72
CA GLU A 109 -8.94 2.56 -4.55
C GLU A 109 -9.72 2.73 -3.25
N LEU A 110 -10.98 2.32 -3.27
CA LEU A 110 -11.75 1.99 -2.08
C LEU A 110 -11.82 0.46 -1.96
N SER A 111 -11.05 -0.09 -1.03
CA SER A 111 -11.04 -1.52 -0.73
C SER A 111 -12.11 -1.88 0.30
N GLU A 112 -12.72 -3.05 0.13
CA GLU A 112 -13.63 -3.69 1.08
C GLU A 112 -12.92 -4.85 1.80
N PHE A 113 -13.09 -4.90 3.12
CA PHE A 113 -12.52 -5.90 4.01
C PHE A 113 -13.59 -6.54 4.86
N HIS A 114 -13.51 -7.86 5.03
CA HIS A 114 -14.38 -8.62 5.93
C HIS A 114 -13.56 -9.26 7.05
N LYS A 115 -14.14 -9.34 8.25
CA LYS A 115 -13.55 -10.02 9.41
C LYS A 115 -14.24 -11.36 9.60
N GLU A 116 -13.46 -12.43 9.67
CA GLU A 116 -13.96 -13.77 9.97
C GLU A 116 -13.06 -14.40 11.02
N ASN A 117 -13.64 -15.00 12.07
CA ASN A 117 -12.91 -15.65 13.16
C ASN A 117 -11.79 -14.76 13.74
N GLY A 118 -12.08 -13.46 13.90
CA GLY A 118 -11.12 -12.49 14.44
C GLY A 118 -10.10 -11.94 13.44
N ARG A 119 -10.07 -12.43 12.19
CA ARG A 119 -9.08 -12.06 11.17
C ARG A 119 -9.71 -11.28 10.01
N TRP A 120 -9.10 -10.16 9.64
CA TRP A 120 -9.50 -9.38 8.47
C TRP A 120 -8.96 -9.99 7.17
N TYR A 121 -9.74 -9.88 6.09
CA TYR A 121 -9.42 -10.30 4.73
C TYR A 121 -9.80 -9.21 3.74
N TYR A 122 -8.97 -9.01 2.73
CA TYR A 122 -9.32 -8.21 1.55
C TYR A 122 -10.25 -9.03 0.64
N VAL A 123 -11.40 -8.44 0.28
CA VAL A 123 -12.45 -9.12 -0.49
C VAL A 123 -12.53 -8.60 -1.92
N CYS A 124 -12.55 -7.28 -2.07
CA CYS A 124 -12.54 -6.60 -3.36
C CYS A 124 -12.17 -5.13 -3.18
N GLY A 125 -12.00 -4.44 -4.30
CA GLY A 125 -11.72 -3.01 -4.32
C GLY A 125 -12.23 -2.40 -5.62
N VAL A 126 -12.64 -1.14 -5.54
CA VAL A 126 -13.06 -0.38 -6.71
C VAL A 126 -12.08 0.76 -6.95
N HIS A 127 -11.52 0.81 -8.17
CA HIS A 127 -10.72 1.95 -8.60
C HIS A 127 -11.59 3.20 -8.55
N LYS A 128 -11.14 4.18 -7.76
CA LYS A 128 -11.74 5.50 -7.76
C LYS A 128 -11.09 6.30 -8.91
N PRO A 129 -11.89 6.96 -9.76
CA PRO A 129 -11.33 7.78 -10.83
C PRO A 129 -10.37 8.79 -10.22
N ASN A 130 -9.18 8.88 -10.83
CA ASN A 130 -8.08 9.69 -10.33
C ASN A 130 -8.56 11.06 -9.84
N LEU A 131 -8.07 11.44 -8.67
CA LEU A 131 -8.02 12.81 -8.17
C LEU A 131 -7.09 13.67 -9.06
N SER A 132 -7.32 13.72 -10.38
CA SER A 132 -6.72 14.72 -11.26
C SER A 132 -7.08 16.16 -10.85
N LYS A 133 -7.94 16.32 -9.83
CA LYS A 133 -8.25 17.57 -9.13
C LYS A 133 -7.60 17.74 -7.75
N ILE A 134 -6.79 16.79 -7.25
CA ILE A 134 -5.88 17.10 -6.15
C ILE A 134 -4.63 17.71 -6.76
N PRO A 135 -4.23 18.93 -6.38
CA PRO A 135 -2.97 19.48 -6.85
C PRO A 135 -1.86 18.50 -6.46
N LYS A 136 -1.18 17.93 -7.46
CA LYS A 136 0.06 17.21 -7.24
C LYS A 136 0.92 18.11 -6.35
N PRO A 137 1.42 17.65 -5.20
CA PRO A 137 2.43 18.42 -4.48
C PRO A 137 3.60 18.57 -5.45
N GLN A 138 3.70 19.75 -6.04
CA GLN A 138 4.74 20.08 -7.00
C GLN A 138 6.00 20.26 -6.17
N VAL A 139 6.75 19.17 -6.01
CA VAL A 139 8.05 19.22 -5.37
C VAL A 139 8.86 20.24 -6.18
N ALA A 140 9.15 21.39 -5.57
CA ALA A 140 9.85 22.45 -6.25
C ALA A 140 11.16 21.89 -6.82
N ARG A 141 11.52 22.29 -8.04
CA ARG A 141 12.72 21.76 -8.73
C ARG A 141 13.99 21.84 -7.88
N ASN A 142 14.08 22.82 -7.00
CA ASN A 142 15.21 23.03 -6.10
C ASN A 142 15.04 22.43 -4.69
N ALA A 143 13.88 21.87 -4.34
CA ALA A 143 13.65 21.22 -3.05
C ALA A 143 14.46 19.91 -2.93
N PRO A 144 14.79 19.47 -1.71
CA PRO A 144 15.37 18.15 -1.46
C PRO A 144 14.50 17.05 -2.07
N CYS A 145 15.14 16.10 -2.74
CA CYS A 145 14.42 15.03 -3.41
C CYS A 145 13.79 14.09 -2.37
N PRO A 146 12.48 13.77 -2.47
CA PRO A 146 11.77 12.92 -1.50
C PRO A 146 12.31 11.48 -1.41
N CYS A 147 13.18 11.05 -2.33
CA CYS A 147 13.80 9.73 -2.30
C CYS A 147 14.93 9.58 -1.27
N GLY A 148 15.27 10.65 -0.52
CA GLY A 148 16.34 10.62 0.48
C GLY A 148 17.76 10.64 -0.09
N SER A 149 17.94 10.91 -1.39
CA SER A 149 19.27 10.92 -2.03
C SER A 149 20.18 12.09 -1.65
N GLY A 150 19.68 13.05 -0.86
CA GLY A 150 20.36 14.32 -0.57
C GLY A 150 20.44 15.30 -1.75
N LYS A 151 20.02 14.90 -2.96
CA LYS A 151 20.06 15.76 -4.17
C LYS A 151 18.80 16.62 -4.30
N LYS A 152 18.91 17.75 -5.01
CA LYS A 152 17.75 18.55 -5.43
C LYS A 152 16.86 17.74 -6.38
N PHE A 153 15.54 17.91 -6.33
CA PHE A 153 14.58 17.16 -7.13
C PHE A 153 14.91 17.19 -8.64
N LYS A 154 15.31 18.35 -9.18
CA LYS A 154 15.75 18.53 -10.58
C LYS A 154 16.98 17.71 -10.98
N ASN A 155 17.84 17.38 -10.03
CA ASN A 155 19.07 16.63 -10.25
C ASN A 155 18.87 15.13 -9.94
N CYS A 156 17.63 14.70 -9.69
CA CYS A 156 17.33 13.34 -9.27
C CYS A 156 16.14 12.74 -10.05
N HIS A 157 14.93 13.24 -9.83
CA HIS A 157 13.69 12.65 -10.36
C HIS A 157 12.85 13.63 -11.20
N ALA A 158 13.26 14.89 -11.34
CA ALA A 158 12.62 15.89 -12.21
C ALA A 158 13.34 16.07 -13.56
N LYS A 159 13.89 14.98 -14.11
CA LYS A 159 14.40 14.97 -15.49
C LYS A 159 13.23 14.99 -16.47
#